data_AF-A0A087TIY6-F1
#
_entry.id   AF-A0A087TIY6-F1
#
_cell.length_a   1.000
_cell.length_b   1.000
_cell.length_c   1.000
_cell.angle_alpha   90.00
_cell.angle_beta   90.00
_cell.angle_gamma   90.00
#
_symmetry.space_group_name_H-M   'P 1'
#
loop_
_entity.id
_entity.type
_entity.pdbx_description
1 polymer ?
#
loop_
_entity_poly.entity_id
_entity_poly.type
_entity_poly.pdbx_seq_one_letter_code
_entity_poly.pdbx_strand_id
1 'polypeptide(L)'
;MIQSISSNSDDCWPTVDATGDDIPSLQGHASASGCIGPYAAMEIGSRFGRNRTTVMRICDSWMQKRTTDRRVRSHPSQYTTSRDDRNIVRMAVTDRSVTSRTVAQHIQSVTHYPVSARTIRRRLQQSVLSARRPRLRLPLTQNHRCLRRQWWDERRTWTAEWNEIVFTDESRFCLQHHDGRNQVWRHRGERMLNSYVMHRHTGPVPGIMLWGGNGYHSRTPLVRIGGTLNSQRYIFEVLEPVVLPYLQGLPTAIFQHDNARPHVARIVQGFFKNPQIELLPRPARSPDLSQIENIWCVVAERLTQITSQAATPDQVWQRVEAAWSAVPQEHIQSFFEAMSRRVAAVISNNGGYSGY
;
A
#
# COMPACT_ATOMS: atom_id res chain seq x y z
N MET A 1 48.87 20.65 -4.10
CA MET A 1 49.58 19.42 -4.52
C MET A 1 48.51 18.45 -5.01
N ILE A 2 48.42 18.28 -6.33
CA ILE A 2 48.06 17.07 -7.10
C ILE A 2 46.91 16.17 -6.57
N GLN A 3 45.83 16.13 -7.38
CA GLN A 3 44.99 14.98 -7.85
C GLN A 3 44.40 14.03 -6.78
N SER A 4 43.11 13.65 -6.85
CA SER A 4 42.53 12.79 -7.89
C SER A 4 41.03 12.51 -7.59
N ILE A 5 40.14 12.69 -8.57
CA ILE A 5 39.38 11.66 -9.35
C ILE A 5 38.10 11.15 -8.65
N SER A 6 36.94 11.72 -9.04
CA SER A 6 35.83 11.12 -9.83
C SER A 6 34.76 10.41 -8.96
N SER A 7 33.47 10.40 -9.26
CA SER A 7 32.78 10.45 -10.56
C SER A 7 31.30 10.81 -10.32
N ASN A 8 30.73 11.71 -11.12
CA ASN A 8 29.31 11.66 -11.43
C ASN A 8 29.13 11.99 -12.92
N SER A 9 28.60 10.99 -13.61
CA SER A 9 28.24 10.96 -15.01
C SER A 9 26.86 11.58 -15.20
N ASP A 10 26.77 12.67 -15.95
CA ASP A 10 25.53 13.15 -16.60
C ASP A 10 25.94 13.98 -17.84
N ASP A 11 26.34 13.30 -18.91
CA ASP A 11 26.58 13.93 -20.21
C ASP A 11 25.24 14.19 -20.92
N CYS A 12 24.75 15.42 -20.73
CA CYS A 12 23.86 16.09 -21.67
C CYS A 12 24.59 16.28 -23.00
N TRP A 13 24.03 15.75 -24.09
CA TRP A 13 24.50 16.07 -25.44
C TRP A 13 24.25 17.56 -25.72
N PRO A 14 25.25 18.32 -26.20
CA PRO A 14 25.04 19.72 -26.53
C PRO A 14 24.28 19.85 -27.85
N THR A 15 23.23 20.66 -27.81
CA THR A 15 22.62 21.32 -28.97
C THR A 15 23.70 22.10 -29.70
N VAL A 16 24.00 21.71 -30.94
CA VAL A 16 24.81 22.54 -31.84
C VAL A 16 23.86 23.21 -32.82
N ASP A 17 23.63 24.49 -32.59
CA ASP A 17 23.09 25.42 -33.56
C ASP A 17 24.06 25.50 -34.74
N ALA A 18 23.68 24.92 -35.89
CA ALA A 18 24.39 25.12 -37.13
C ALA A 18 23.89 26.43 -37.76
N THR A 19 24.55 27.53 -37.42
CA THR A 19 24.54 28.76 -38.21
C THR A 19 25.02 28.43 -39.62
N GLY A 20 24.23 28.83 -40.63
CA GLY A 20 24.63 28.73 -42.03
C GLY A 20 25.86 29.59 -42.26
N ASP A 21 26.98 28.94 -42.52
CA ASP A 21 28.16 29.41 -43.28
C ASP A 21 29.31 28.48 -42.93
N ASP A 22 29.35 27.31 -43.57
CA ASP A 22 30.56 26.48 -43.74
C ASP A 22 30.23 25.28 -44.66
N ILE A 23 29.93 25.58 -45.93
CA ILE A 23 29.93 24.59 -47.00
C ILE A 23 31.21 24.82 -47.82
N PRO A 24 32.26 23.99 -47.68
CA PRO A 24 33.38 24.03 -48.61
C PRO A 24 32.92 23.57 -49.98
N SER A 25 33.24 24.37 -50.99
CA SER A 25 33.01 24.15 -52.41
C SER A 25 33.49 22.79 -52.89
N LEU A 26 32.60 21.80 -52.96
CA LEU A 26 32.78 20.60 -53.79
C LEU A 26 32.39 20.94 -55.23
N GLN A 27 33.28 21.66 -55.93
CA GLN A 27 33.25 21.75 -57.38
C GLN A 27 33.80 20.44 -57.95
N GLY A 28 32.93 19.68 -58.61
CA GLY A 28 33.30 18.50 -59.39
C GLY A 28 32.55 17.24 -58.98
N HIS A 29 31.74 16.70 -59.89
CA HIS A 29 30.97 15.45 -59.79
C HIS A 29 29.56 15.51 -59.21
N ALA A 30 28.80 16.57 -59.49
CA ALA A 30 27.35 16.43 -59.62
C ALA A 30 27.03 16.04 -61.08
N SER A 31 26.64 14.78 -61.30
CA SER A 31 26.02 14.40 -62.58
C SER A 31 24.64 15.08 -62.68
N ALA A 32 24.25 15.45 -63.91
CA ALA A 32 23.04 16.21 -64.27
C ALA A 32 21.68 15.59 -63.88
N SER A 33 21.65 14.60 -62.97
CA SER A 33 20.45 13.95 -62.45
C SER A 33 20.22 14.17 -60.95
N GLY A 34 21.03 15.01 -60.27
CA GLY A 34 20.83 15.35 -58.85
C GLY A 34 21.22 14.26 -57.84
N CYS A 35 21.77 13.13 -58.29
CA CYS A 35 22.17 12.02 -57.42
C CYS A 35 23.67 12.08 -57.04
N ILE A 36 23.98 11.83 -55.75
CA ILE A 36 25.36 11.71 -55.27
C ILE A 36 26.00 10.44 -55.86
N GLY A 37 27.11 10.62 -56.58
CA GLY A 37 27.85 9.52 -57.19
C GLY A 37 28.48 8.57 -56.16
N PRO A 38 28.75 7.30 -56.54
CA PRO A 38 29.23 6.26 -55.62
C PRO A 38 30.58 6.57 -54.96
N TYR A 39 31.42 7.40 -55.60
CA TYR A 39 32.70 7.86 -55.06
C TYR A 39 32.52 8.91 -53.96
N ALA A 40 31.70 9.93 -54.20
CA ALA A 40 31.36 10.94 -53.20
C ALA A 40 30.69 10.32 -51.96
N ALA A 41 29.83 9.30 -52.15
CA ALA A 41 29.23 8.58 -51.03
C ALA A 41 30.24 7.76 -50.20
N MET A 42 31.35 7.32 -50.81
CA MET A 42 32.41 6.58 -50.11
C MET A 42 33.28 7.53 -49.28
N GLU A 43 33.60 8.70 -49.83
CA GLU A 43 34.37 9.74 -49.13
C GLU A 43 33.62 10.32 -47.93
N ILE A 44 32.32 10.62 -48.10
CA ILE A 44 31.41 11.00 -47.00
C ILE A 44 31.33 9.86 -45.97
N GLY A 45 31.24 8.60 -46.43
CA GLY A 45 31.23 7.43 -45.56
C GLY A 45 32.46 7.32 -44.67
N SER A 46 33.66 7.49 -45.26
CA SER A 46 34.94 7.47 -44.54
C SER A 46 35.07 8.62 -43.54
N ARG A 47 34.60 9.82 -43.89
CA ARG A 47 34.66 11.01 -43.02
C ARG A 47 33.76 10.89 -41.77
N PHE A 48 32.62 10.21 -41.89
CA PHE A 48 31.64 10.07 -40.79
C PHE A 48 31.56 8.66 -40.20
N GLY A 49 32.45 7.74 -40.58
CA GLY A 49 32.49 6.37 -40.07
C GLY A 49 31.23 5.54 -40.42
N ARG A 50 30.64 5.77 -41.60
CA ARG A 50 29.42 5.10 -42.06
C ARG A 50 29.65 4.37 -43.38
N ASN A 51 28.99 3.22 -43.56
CA ASN A 51 29.10 2.47 -44.80
C ASN A 51 28.51 3.28 -45.98
N ARG A 52 29.19 3.26 -47.13
CA ARG A 52 28.74 3.86 -48.40
C ARG A 52 27.25 3.63 -48.69
N THR A 53 26.75 2.41 -48.48
CA THR A 53 25.33 2.06 -48.70
C THR A 53 24.38 2.82 -47.78
N THR A 54 24.81 3.13 -46.55
CA THR A 54 24.03 3.93 -45.60
C THR A 54 23.98 5.39 -46.03
N VAL A 55 25.09 5.94 -46.50
CA VAL A 55 25.17 7.32 -47.01
C VAL A 55 24.25 7.46 -48.22
N MET A 56 24.36 6.58 -49.21
CA MET A 56 23.49 6.61 -50.40
C MET A 56 22.01 6.49 -50.02
N ARG A 57 21.65 5.57 -49.12
CA ARG A 57 20.25 5.40 -48.65
C ARG A 57 19.69 6.65 -47.97
N ILE A 58 20.51 7.38 -47.21
CA ILE A 58 20.09 8.63 -46.56
C ILE A 58 19.89 9.73 -47.61
N CYS A 59 20.82 9.86 -48.56
CA CYS A 59 20.72 10.80 -49.66
C CYS A 59 19.49 10.54 -50.53
N ASP A 60 19.21 9.28 -50.86
CA ASP A 60 18.02 8.88 -51.61
C ASP A 60 16.72 9.18 -50.84
N SER A 61 16.71 8.92 -49.52
CA SER A 61 15.56 9.25 -48.66
C SER A 61 15.32 10.77 -48.61
N TRP A 62 16.39 11.55 -48.54
CA TRP A 62 16.31 13.01 -48.56
C TRP A 62 15.81 13.54 -49.91
N MET A 63 16.33 13.02 -51.03
CA MET A 63 15.89 13.42 -52.37
C MET A 63 14.42 13.10 -52.63
N GLN A 64 13.93 11.95 -52.16
CA GLN A 64 12.55 11.52 -52.40
C GLN A 64 11.53 12.13 -51.43
N LYS A 65 11.90 12.34 -50.16
CA LYS A 65 10.94 12.65 -49.08
C LYS A 65 11.28 13.91 -48.29
N ARG A 66 12.41 14.56 -48.58
CA ARG A 66 12.97 15.70 -47.84
C ARG A 66 13.00 15.49 -46.32
N THR A 67 13.26 14.25 -45.90
CA THR A 67 13.40 13.89 -44.49
C THR A 67 14.49 12.85 -44.29
N THR A 68 15.26 13.03 -43.22
CA THR A 68 16.22 12.07 -42.68
C THR A 68 15.67 11.31 -41.48
N ASP A 69 14.40 11.53 -41.11
CA ASP A 69 13.80 10.92 -39.95
C ASP A 69 13.71 9.41 -40.11
N ARG A 70 14.02 8.70 -39.02
CA ARG A 70 13.83 7.25 -38.99
C ARG A 70 12.34 6.97 -39.08
N ARG A 71 11.93 6.14 -40.05
CA ARG A 71 10.57 5.58 -40.08
C ARG A 71 10.27 4.94 -38.73
N VAL A 72 9.12 5.28 -38.16
CA VAL A 72 8.60 4.59 -36.97
C VAL A 72 8.53 3.10 -37.32
N ARG A 73 9.30 2.29 -36.61
CA ARG A 73 9.29 0.83 -36.81
C ARG A 73 7.90 0.32 -36.45
N SER A 74 7.32 -0.50 -37.32
CA SER A 74 6.09 -1.21 -37.03
C SER A 74 6.30 -2.02 -35.74
N HIS A 75 5.44 -1.82 -34.75
CA HIS A 75 5.46 -2.66 -33.56
C HIS A 75 5.05 -4.10 -33.94
N PRO A 76 5.58 -5.13 -33.26
CA PRO A 76 5.10 -6.50 -33.42
C PRO A 76 3.57 -6.55 -33.26
N SER A 77 2.91 -7.42 -34.04
CA SER A 77 1.47 -7.61 -33.93
C SER A 77 1.09 -7.93 -32.49
N GLN A 78 0.06 -7.24 -31.99
CA GLN A 78 -0.40 -7.45 -30.63
C GLN A 78 -1.20 -8.75 -30.59
N TYR A 79 -0.83 -9.67 -29.70
CA TYR A 79 -1.57 -10.92 -29.47
C TYR A 79 -2.99 -10.72 -28.90
N THR A 80 -3.33 -9.49 -28.49
CA THR A 80 -4.67 -9.13 -27.98
C THR A 80 -5.23 -7.99 -28.80
N THR A 81 -6.52 -8.08 -29.13
CA THR A 81 -7.27 -7.01 -29.80
C THR A 81 -7.80 -5.99 -28.79
N SER A 82 -8.28 -4.83 -29.25
CA SER A 82 -8.95 -3.84 -28.38
C SER A 82 -10.22 -4.39 -27.72
N ARG A 83 -10.83 -5.45 -28.26
CA ARG A 83 -11.96 -6.15 -27.61
C ARG A 83 -11.47 -7.00 -26.44
N ASP A 84 -10.36 -7.71 -26.62
CA ASP A 84 -9.75 -8.54 -25.58
C ASP A 84 -9.24 -7.67 -24.43
N ASP A 85 -8.61 -6.53 -24.74
CA ASP A 85 -8.12 -5.58 -23.74
C ASP A 85 -9.29 -5.02 -22.89
N ARG A 86 -10.44 -4.71 -23.51
CA ARG A 86 -11.66 -4.33 -22.77
C ARG A 86 -12.19 -5.47 -21.90
N ASN A 87 -12.14 -6.72 -22.36
CA ASN A 87 -12.58 -7.87 -21.57
C ASN A 87 -11.64 -8.10 -20.37
N ILE A 88 -10.33 -7.98 -20.58
CA ILE A 88 -9.31 -8.05 -19.53
C ILE A 88 -9.59 -7.02 -18.42
N VAL A 89 -9.86 -5.77 -18.81
CA VAL A 89 -10.21 -4.71 -17.84
C VAL A 89 -11.52 -5.02 -17.13
N ARG A 90 -12.56 -5.45 -17.86
CA ARG A 90 -13.86 -5.79 -17.28
C ARG A 90 -13.71 -6.89 -16.22
N MET A 91 -13.02 -7.98 -16.53
CA MET A 91 -12.77 -9.07 -15.57
C MET A 91 -12.08 -8.56 -14.30
N ALA A 92 -11.05 -7.73 -14.46
CA ALA A 92 -10.32 -7.15 -13.35
C ALA A 92 -11.13 -6.11 -12.55
N VAL A 93 -12.16 -5.50 -13.13
CA VAL A 93 -13.06 -4.54 -12.45
C VAL A 93 -14.19 -5.26 -11.72
N THR A 94 -14.75 -6.32 -12.33
CA THR A 94 -15.82 -7.14 -11.76
C THR A 94 -15.33 -7.98 -10.59
N ASP A 95 -14.20 -8.68 -10.76
CA ASP A 95 -13.50 -9.37 -9.68
C ASP A 95 -12.12 -8.74 -9.50
N ARG A 96 -12.03 -7.84 -8.52
CA ARG A 96 -10.80 -7.09 -8.22
C ARG A 96 -9.67 -7.99 -7.74
N SER A 97 -9.97 -9.22 -7.27
CA SER A 97 -9.00 -10.19 -6.75
C SER A 97 -8.43 -11.13 -7.84
N VAL A 98 -8.99 -11.08 -9.05
CA VAL A 98 -8.62 -12.01 -10.13
C VAL A 98 -7.14 -11.91 -10.47
N THR A 99 -6.46 -13.06 -10.54
CA THR A 99 -5.03 -13.09 -10.86
C THR A 99 -4.80 -12.90 -12.36
N SER A 100 -3.65 -12.32 -12.75
CA SER A 100 -3.26 -12.23 -14.17
C SER A 100 -3.22 -13.60 -14.86
N ARG A 101 -2.99 -14.69 -14.11
CA ARG A 101 -2.99 -16.06 -14.64
C ARG A 101 -4.41 -16.54 -14.96
N THR A 102 -5.36 -16.28 -14.08
CA THR A 102 -6.77 -16.62 -14.29
C THR A 102 -7.35 -15.87 -15.48
N VAL A 103 -7.06 -14.57 -15.60
CA VAL A 103 -7.48 -13.78 -16.77
C VAL A 103 -6.80 -14.29 -18.04
N ALA A 104 -5.51 -14.64 -17.99
CA ALA A 104 -4.80 -15.22 -19.13
C ALA A 104 -5.44 -16.53 -19.61
N GLN A 105 -5.80 -17.42 -18.69
CA GLN A 105 -6.49 -18.68 -19.00
C GLN A 105 -7.85 -18.43 -19.65
N HIS A 106 -8.63 -17.46 -19.16
CA HIS A 106 -9.91 -17.09 -19.74
C HIS A 106 -9.77 -16.47 -21.14
N ILE A 107 -8.78 -15.58 -21.34
CA ILE A 107 -8.54 -15.02 -22.67
C ILE A 107 -8.08 -16.11 -23.64
N GLN A 108 -7.24 -17.04 -23.19
CA GLN A 108 -6.83 -18.19 -23.99
C GLN A 108 -8.02 -19.09 -24.35
N SER A 109 -8.98 -19.31 -23.45
CA SER A 109 -10.17 -20.12 -23.77
C SER A 109 -11.10 -19.45 -24.78
N VAL A 110 -11.17 -18.12 -24.80
CA VAL A 110 -12.05 -17.35 -25.71
C VAL A 110 -11.39 -17.09 -27.06
N THR A 111 -10.08 -16.83 -27.08
CA THR A 111 -9.35 -16.41 -28.29
C THR A 111 -8.58 -17.56 -28.94
N HIS A 112 -8.43 -18.70 -28.25
CA HIS A 112 -7.58 -19.83 -28.61
C HIS A 112 -6.09 -19.51 -28.78
N TYR A 113 -5.64 -18.29 -28.43
CA TYR A 113 -4.24 -17.90 -28.45
C TYR A 113 -3.65 -17.88 -27.03
N PRO A 114 -2.44 -18.43 -26.81
CA PRO A 114 -1.81 -18.42 -25.51
C PRO A 114 -1.35 -17.01 -25.14
N VAL A 115 -1.95 -16.44 -24.10
CA VAL A 115 -1.57 -15.12 -23.56
C VAL A 115 -0.84 -15.31 -22.23
N SER A 116 0.31 -14.67 -22.08
CA SER A 116 1.05 -14.74 -20.81
C SER A 116 0.41 -13.87 -19.73
N ALA A 117 0.54 -14.26 -18.46
CA ALA A 117 0.15 -13.43 -17.32
C ALA A 117 0.86 -12.05 -17.31
N ARG A 118 2.09 -11.97 -17.87
CA ARG A 118 2.82 -10.71 -18.05
C ARG A 118 2.12 -9.79 -19.05
N THR A 119 1.61 -10.33 -20.14
CA THR A 119 0.82 -9.60 -21.14
C THR A 119 -0.43 -9.01 -20.50
N ILE A 120 -1.18 -9.80 -19.75
CA ILE A 120 -2.36 -9.34 -19.00
C ILE A 120 -2.01 -8.18 -18.06
N ARG A 121 -0.96 -8.33 -17.23
CA ARG A 121 -0.52 -7.28 -16.31
C ARG A 121 -0.18 -5.98 -17.06
N ARG A 122 0.50 -6.07 -18.20
CA ARG A 122 0.83 -4.90 -19.04
C ARG A 122 -0.44 -4.21 -19.56
N ARG A 123 -1.45 -4.96 -20.02
CA ARG A 123 -2.72 -4.39 -20.49
C ARG A 123 -3.51 -3.69 -19.39
N LEU A 124 -3.53 -4.28 -18.20
CA LEU A 124 -4.14 -3.67 -17.02
C LEU A 124 -3.42 -2.38 -16.63
N GLN A 125 -2.08 -2.37 -16.64
CA GLN A 125 -1.28 -1.18 -16.38
C GLN A 125 -1.48 -0.07 -17.43
N GLN A 126 -1.58 -0.42 -18.71
CA GLN A 126 -1.94 0.52 -19.79
C GLN A 126 -3.33 1.15 -19.57
N SER A 127 -4.22 0.44 -18.86
CA SER A 127 -5.55 0.92 -18.46
C SER A 127 -5.55 1.55 -17.06
N VAL A 128 -4.39 1.94 -16.54
CA VAL A 128 -4.21 2.60 -15.23
C VAL A 128 -4.63 1.73 -14.04
N LEU A 129 -4.73 0.41 -14.22
CA LEU A 129 -4.96 -0.56 -13.13
C LEU A 129 -3.64 -1.16 -12.67
N SER A 130 -3.37 -1.05 -11.37
CA SER A 130 -2.19 -1.64 -10.74
C SER A 130 -2.58 -2.69 -9.71
N ALA A 131 -1.86 -3.81 -9.70
CA ALA A 131 -1.97 -4.79 -8.63
C ALA A 131 -1.37 -4.22 -7.34
N ARG A 132 -2.18 -4.11 -6.29
CA ARG A 132 -1.80 -3.53 -4.99
C ARG A 132 -2.31 -4.42 -3.87
N ARG A 133 -1.70 -4.35 -2.69
CA ARG A 133 -2.22 -5.05 -1.50
C ARG A 133 -3.63 -4.53 -1.16
N PRO A 134 -4.62 -5.41 -0.96
CA PRO A 134 -5.95 -5.02 -0.50
C PRO A 134 -5.87 -4.43 0.91
N ARG A 135 -6.83 -3.57 1.25
CA ARG A 135 -7.04 -3.17 2.64
C ARG A 135 -8.02 -4.15 3.26
N LEU A 136 -7.65 -4.81 4.36
CA LEU A 136 -8.57 -5.72 5.05
C LEU A 136 -9.47 -4.92 6.00
N ARG A 137 -10.80 -5.11 5.94
CA ARG A 137 -11.75 -4.52 6.90
C ARG A 137 -12.89 -5.49 7.21
N LEU A 138 -13.48 -5.34 8.39
CA LEU A 138 -14.69 -6.06 8.79
C LEU A 138 -15.91 -5.45 8.09
N PRO A 139 -16.77 -6.22 7.41
CA PRO A 139 -17.92 -5.68 6.71
C PRO A 139 -18.85 -4.91 7.65
N LEU A 140 -19.43 -3.80 7.20
CA LEU A 140 -20.42 -3.04 7.96
C LEU A 140 -21.81 -3.27 7.35
N THR A 141 -22.75 -3.72 8.18
CA THR A 141 -24.18 -3.74 7.82
C THR A 141 -24.74 -2.33 7.95
N GLN A 142 -25.93 -2.09 7.41
CA GLN A 142 -26.60 -0.79 7.58
C GLN A 142 -26.82 -0.46 9.06
N ASN A 143 -27.19 -1.45 9.88
CA ASN A 143 -27.35 -1.28 11.32
C ASN A 143 -26.02 -0.85 12.00
N HIS A 144 -24.90 -1.48 11.63
CA HIS A 144 -23.59 -1.06 12.15
C HIS A 144 -23.29 0.39 11.80
N ARG A 145 -23.60 0.84 10.59
CA ARG A 145 -23.38 2.23 10.17
C ARG A 145 -24.24 3.21 10.97
N CYS A 146 -25.53 2.90 11.17
CA CYS A 146 -26.41 3.75 11.97
C CYS A 146 -25.90 3.90 13.41
N LEU A 147 -25.62 2.78 14.08
CA LEU A 147 -25.12 2.78 15.47
C LEU A 147 -23.77 3.49 15.62
N ARG A 148 -22.85 3.27 14.66
CA ARG A 148 -21.58 3.99 14.61
C ARG A 148 -21.84 5.49 14.49
N ARG A 149 -22.58 5.92 13.46
CA ARG A 149 -22.84 7.35 13.22
C ARG A 149 -23.41 8.02 14.47
N GLN A 150 -24.44 7.42 15.07
CA GLN A 150 -25.09 7.97 16.26
C GLN A 150 -24.09 8.16 17.41
N TRP A 151 -23.37 7.09 17.78
CA TRP A 151 -22.42 7.13 18.89
C TRP A 151 -21.35 8.21 18.71
N TRP A 152 -20.82 8.34 17.49
CA TRP A 152 -19.76 9.30 17.16
C TRP A 152 -20.28 10.73 17.04
N ASP A 153 -21.53 10.91 16.61
CA ASP A 153 -22.17 12.22 16.55
C ASP A 153 -22.48 12.78 17.95
N GLU A 154 -22.91 11.92 18.89
CA GLU A 154 -23.07 12.28 20.32
C GLU A 154 -21.77 12.81 20.95
N ARG A 155 -20.62 12.42 20.42
CA ARG A 155 -19.28 12.77 20.93
C ARG A 155 -18.48 13.61 19.95
N ARG A 156 -19.18 14.29 19.04
CA ARG A 156 -18.56 15.11 17.99
C ARG A 156 -17.74 16.27 18.54
N THR A 157 -18.14 16.81 19.69
CA THR A 157 -17.50 17.95 20.35
C THR A 157 -16.35 17.54 21.27
N TRP A 158 -16.15 16.24 21.50
CA TRP A 158 -15.06 15.76 22.35
C TRP A 158 -13.71 16.10 21.73
N THR A 159 -12.81 16.58 22.58
CA THR A 159 -11.43 16.95 22.26
C THR A 159 -10.52 16.49 23.39
N ALA A 160 -10.53 17.19 24.53
CA ALA A 160 -9.75 16.84 25.71
C ALA A 160 -10.21 15.52 26.34
N GLU A 161 -11.49 15.18 26.23
CA GLU A 161 -12.09 13.95 26.76
C GLU A 161 -11.46 12.70 26.13
N TRP A 162 -10.98 12.79 24.88
CA TRP A 162 -10.25 11.67 24.26
C TRP A 162 -8.99 11.31 25.04
N ASN A 163 -8.37 12.27 25.73
CA ASN A 163 -7.12 12.07 26.44
C ASN A 163 -7.30 11.25 27.72
N GLU A 164 -8.53 11.18 28.24
CA GLU A 164 -8.90 10.40 29.42
C GLU A 164 -9.18 8.93 29.06
N ILE A 165 -9.34 8.59 27.79
CA ILE A 165 -9.71 7.24 27.38
C ILE A 165 -8.47 6.35 27.27
N VAL A 166 -8.57 5.17 27.89
CA VAL A 166 -7.62 4.07 27.73
C VAL A 166 -8.16 3.09 26.70
N PHE A 167 -7.60 3.11 25.50
CA PHE A 167 -7.93 2.17 24.44
C PHE A 167 -7.22 0.84 24.68
N THR A 168 -7.96 -0.26 24.68
CA THR A 168 -7.41 -1.62 24.86
C THR A 168 -7.87 -2.56 23.77
N ASP A 169 -7.05 -3.55 23.43
CA ASP A 169 -7.36 -4.55 22.41
C ASP A 169 -6.39 -5.74 22.45
N GLU A 170 -6.80 -6.86 21.86
CA GLU A 170 -5.94 -8.00 21.59
C GLU A 170 -5.43 -8.02 20.14
N SER A 171 -4.13 -8.25 19.97
CA SER A 171 -3.53 -8.40 18.64
C SER A 171 -2.70 -9.68 18.52
N ARG A 172 -2.75 -10.31 17.34
CA ARG A 172 -2.01 -11.53 17.02
C ARG A 172 -0.82 -11.22 16.12
N PHE A 173 0.38 -11.49 16.60
CA PHE A 173 1.62 -11.42 15.82
C PHE A 173 2.01 -12.81 15.32
N CYS A 174 2.09 -12.97 14.00
CA CYS A 174 2.33 -14.26 13.35
C CYS A 174 3.84 -14.60 13.30
N LEU A 175 4.20 -15.87 13.49
CA LEU A 175 5.58 -16.37 13.43
C LEU A 175 6.14 -16.38 12.00
N GLN A 176 5.24 -16.47 11.02
CA GLN A 176 5.56 -16.41 9.60
C GLN A 176 4.89 -15.17 8.99
N HIS A 177 5.64 -14.44 8.17
CA HIS A 177 5.10 -13.34 7.41
C HIS A 177 4.10 -13.89 6.39
N HIS A 178 2.89 -13.34 6.35
CA HIS A 178 2.04 -13.49 5.18
C HIS A 178 2.80 -12.93 3.98
N ASP A 179 3.05 -13.76 2.97
CA ASP A 179 3.76 -13.43 1.73
C ASP A 179 3.10 -12.29 0.91
N GLY A 180 1.93 -11.80 1.34
CA GLY A 180 1.21 -10.71 0.69
C GLY A 180 0.77 -11.06 -0.73
N ARG A 181 0.62 -12.35 -1.06
CA ARG A 181 0.27 -12.82 -2.41
C ARG A 181 -1.11 -12.38 -2.88
N ASN A 182 -2.01 -12.00 -1.97
CA ASN A 182 -3.31 -11.44 -2.34
C ASN A 182 -3.13 -9.98 -2.78
N GLN A 183 -3.38 -9.73 -4.06
CA GLN A 183 -3.35 -8.40 -4.67
C GLN A 183 -4.73 -8.11 -5.27
N VAL A 184 -5.11 -6.83 -5.26
CA VAL A 184 -6.29 -6.34 -5.97
C VAL A 184 -5.90 -5.33 -7.05
N TRP A 185 -6.61 -5.35 -8.16
CA TRP A 185 -6.46 -4.37 -9.24
C TRP A 185 -7.22 -3.09 -8.91
N ARG A 186 -6.51 -1.95 -8.77
CA ARG A 186 -7.12 -0.65 -8.46
C ARG A 186 -6.44 0.50 -9.18
N HIS A 187 -7.16 1.62 -9.35
CA HIS A 187 -6.56 2.88 -9.74
C HIS A 187 -5.85 3.54 -8.54
N ARG A 188 -5.01 4.54 -8.84
CA ARG A 188 -4.34 5.34 -7.82
C ARG A 188 -5.38 6.16 -7.05
N GLY A 189 -5.27 6.22 -5.71
CA GLY A 189 -6.19 6.96 -4.84
C GLY A 189 -7.41 6.18 -4.35
N GLU A 190 -7.76 5.06 -4.98
CA GLU A 190 -8.97 4.29 -4.65
C GLU A 190 -8.82 3.31 -3.48
N ARG A 191 -7.77 3.43 -2.66
CA ARG A 191 -7.48 2.49 -1.55
C ARG A 191 -8.67 2.34 -0.58
N MET A 192 -9.56 3.32 -0.55
CA MET A 192 -10.57 3.54 0.49
C MET A 192 -11.97 3.09 0.10
N LEU A 193 -12.21 2.85 -1.20
CA LEU A 193 -13.53 2.43 -1.68
C LEU A 193 -13.79 0.97 -1.31
N ASN A 194 -15.03 0.68 -0.91
CA ASN A 194 -15.44 -0.65 -0.43
C ASN A 194 -15.18 -1.78 -1.43
N SER A 195 -15.14 -1.47 -2.73
CA SER A 195 -14.80 -2.41 -3.81
C SER A 195 -13.36 -2.95 -3.78
N TYR A 196 -12.44 -2.31 -3.03
CA TYR A 196 -11.02 -2.69 -2.94
C TYR A 196 -10.62 -3.25 -1.57
N VAL A 197 -11.63 -3.53 -0.75
CA VAL A 197 -11.50 -4.04 0.61
C VAL A 197 -11.79 -5.53 0.57
N MET A 198 -10.81 -6.35 0.96
CA MET A 198 -11.06 -7.78 1.15
C MET A 198 -11.50 -8.05 2.59
N HIS A 199 -12.39 -9.02 2.77
CA HIS A 199 -12.72 -9.52 4.09
C HIS A 199 -11.56 -10.35 4.65
N ARG A 200 -11.21 -10.10 5.91
CA ARG A 200 -10.19 -10.89 6.60
C ARG A 200 -10.72 -12.31 6.80
N HIS A 201 -10.12 -13.28 6.11
CA HIS A 201 -10.30 -14.69 6.46
C HIS A 201 -9.31 -15.03 7.58
N THR A 202 -9.83 -15.31 8.78
CA THR A 202 -9.06 -15.75 9.94
C THR A 202 -8.78 -17.25 9.82
N GLY A 203 -7.78 -17.62 9.03
CA GLY A 203 -7.17 -18.95 9.13
C GLY A 203 -6.28 -19.05 10.38
N PRO A 204 -6.09 -20.23 10.98
CA PRO A 204 -5.19 -20.42 12.11
C PRO A 204 -3.73 -20.30 11.65
N VAL A 205 -3.17 -19.10 11.75
CA VAL A 205 -1.74 -18.85 11.50
C VAL A 205 -0.99 -18.97 12.83
N PRO A 206 0.08 -19.77 12.94
CA PRO A 206 0.92 -19.83 14.13
C PRO A 206 1.39 -18.42 14.52
N GLY A 207 1.18 -18.05 15.78
CA GLY A 207 1.45 -16.69 16.26
C GLY A 207 1.22 -16.58 17.76
N ILE A 208 1.71 -15.49 18.34
CA ILE A 208 1.44 -15.12 19.73
C ILE A 208 0.26 -14.15 19.77
N MET A 209 -0.63 -14.33 20.75
CA MET A 209 -1.72 -13.40 21.04
C MET A 209 -1.27 -12.51 22.20
N LEU A 210 -1.47 -11.20 22.05
CA LEU A 210 -1.06 -10.20 23.02
C LEU A 210 -2.25 -9.32 23.36
N TRP A 211 -2.31 -8.89 24.61
CA TRP A 211 -3.19 -7.82 25.06
C TRP A 211 -2.35 -6.60 25.42
N GLY A 212 -2.88 -5.41 25.14
CA GLY A 212 -2.28 -4.15 25.56
C GLY A 212 -3.32 -3.04 25.69
N GLY A 213 -2.89 -1.93 26.27
CA GLY A 213 -3.67 -0.72 26.44
C GLY A 213 -2.82 0.53 26.27
N ASN A 214 -3.42 1.60 25.76
CA ASN A 214 -2.78 2.89 25.67
C ASN A 214 -3.72 4.02 26.09
N GLY A 215 -3.21 4.89 26.96
CA GLY A 215 -3.78 6.20 27.26
C GLY A 215 -2.97 7.31 26.59
N TYR A 216 -3.38 8.56 26.80
CA TYR A 216 -2.70 9.72 26.23
C TYR A 216 -1.30 9.94 26.83
N HIS A 217 -1.14 9.73 28.13
CA HIS A 217 0.12 9.98 28.85
C HIS A 217 0.94 8.72 29.14
N SER A 218 0.38 7.54 28.92
CA SER A 218 1.03 6.28 29.28
C SER A 218 0.52 5.11 28.45
N ARG A 219 1.11 3.93 28.67
CA ARG A 219 0.67 2.66 28.08
C ARG A 219 0.77 1.57 29.13
N THR A 220 -0.04 0.53 28.97
CA THR A 220 0.04 -0.62 29.87
C THR A 220 1.27 -1.46 29.54
N PRO A 221 1.71 -2.30 30.49
CA PRO A 221 2.47 -3.50 30.16
C PRO A 221 1.69 -4.36 29.15
N LEU A 222 2.42 -5.11 28.32
CA LEU A 222 1.82 -6.11 27.45
C LEU A 222 1.54 -7.39 28.25
N VAL A 223 0.46 -8.08 27.90
CA VAL A 223 0.15 -9.41 28.45
C VAL A 223 0.18 -10.42 27.32
N ARG A 224 0.98 -11.47 27.47
CA ARG A 224 0.99 -12.59 26.53
C ARG A 224 -0.15 -13.55 26.86
N ILE A 225 -1.08 -13.70 25.92
CA ILE A 225 -2.24 -14.56 26.08
C ILE A 225 -1.95 -15.95 25.49
N GLY A 226 -1.92 -16.96 26.35
CA GLY A 226 -1.82 -18.36 25.94
C GLY A 226 -3.19 -18.91 25.50
N GLY A 227 -3.31 -19.40 24.26
CA GLY A 227 -4.55 -20.03 23.78
C GLY A 227 -5.74 -19.07 23.67
N THR A 228 -6.95 -19.57 23.89
CA THR A 228 -8.20 -18.77 23.80
C THR A 228 -8.48 -18.05 25.11
N LEU A 229 -8.68 -16.72 25.04
CA LEU A 229 -9.08 -15.88 26.17
C LEU A 229 -10.58 -16.03 26.43
N ASN A 230 -10.96 -16.56 27.59
CA ASN A 230 -12.35 -16.59 28.04
C ASN A 230 -12.60 -15.51 29.10
N SER A 231 -13.85 -15.31 29.49
CA SER A 231 -14.22 -14.24 30.43
C SER A 231 -13.54 -14.32 31.79
N GLN A 232 -13.33 -15.52 32.34
CA GLN A 232 -12.65 -15.69 33.64
C GLN A 232 -11.17 -15.34 33.51
N ARG A 233 -10.52 -15.89 32.49
CA ARG A 233 -9.11 -15.59 32.19
C ARG A 233 -8.90 -14.12 31.88
N TYR A 234 -9.84 -13.45 31.21
CA TYR A 234 -9.78 -12.01 31.00
C TYR A 234 -9.73 -11.24 32.34
N ILE A 235 -10.51 -11.66 33.33
CA ILE A 235 -10.45 -11.04 34.67
C ILE A 235 -9.09 -11.32 35.33
N PHE A 236 -8.71 -12.58 35.47
CA PHE A 236 -7.54 -12.98 36.28
C PHE A 236 -6.17 -12.75 35.61
N GLU A 237 -6.10 -12.74 34.28
CA GLU A 237 -4.85 -12.54 33.53
C GLU A 237 -4.67 -11.10 33.04
N VAL A 238 -5.75 -10.32 32.92
CA VAL A 238 -5.71 -8.97 32.33
C VAL A 238 -6.30 -7.91 33.27
N LEU A 239 -7.57 -8.02 33.64
CA LEU A 239 -8.24 -6.92 34.34
C LEU A 239 -7.69 -6.70 35.76
N GLU A 240 -7.58 -7.75 36.55
CA GLU A 240 -7.06 -7.68 37.93
C GLU A 240 -5.57 -7.36 38.01
N PRO A 241 -4.67 -8.09 37.32
CA PRO A 241 -3.23 -7.86 37.51
C PRO A 241 -2.69 -6.64 36.75
N VAL A 242 -3.37 -6.18 35.70
CA VAL A 242 -2.83 -5.12 34.82
C VAL A 242 -3.73 -3.89 34.76
N VAL A 243 -5.01 -4.05 34.44
CA VAL A 243 -5.91 -2.89 34.26
C VAL A 243 -6.14 -2.17 35.58
N LEU A 244 -6.49 -2.89 36.65
CA LEU A 244 -6.79 -2.28 37.95
C LEU A 244 -5.62 -1.43 38.49
N PRO A 245 -4.38 -1.96 38.62
CA PRO A 245 -3.25 -1.18 39.08
C PRO A 245 -2.93 0.00 38.15
N TYR A 246 -3.09 -0.18 36.84
CA TYR A 246 -2.85 0.88 35.86
C TYR A 246 -3.84 2.04 36.00
N LEU A 247 -5.13 1.75 36.15
CA LEU A 247 -6.18 2.77 36.31
C LEU A 247 -6.12 3.45 37.69
N GLN A 248 -5.65 2.78 38.74
CA GLN A 248 -5.41 3.43 40.04
C GLN A 248 -4.40 4.59 39.95
N GLY A 249 -3.45 4.53 39.01
CA GLY A 249 -2.54 5.64 38.71
C GLY A 249 -3.14 6.74 37.83
N LEU A 250 -4.37 6.57 37.33
CA LEU A 250 -5.06 7.45 36.39
C LEU A 250 -6.52 7.67 36.83
N PRO A 251 -6.78 8.48 37.87
CA PRO A 251 -8.08 8.54 38.52
C PRO A 251 -9.23 9.08 37.64
N THR A 252 -8.93 9.80 36.56
CA THR A 252 -9.92 10.28 35.59
C THR A 252 -10.04 9.40 34.35
N ALA A 253 -9.33 8.27 34.30
CA ALA A 253 -9.29 7.45 33.10
C ALA A 253 -10.58 6.66 32.88
N ILE A 254 -11.04 6.69 31.63
CA ILE A 254 -12.19 5.92 31.17
C ILE A 254 -11.67 4.71 30.40
N PHE A 255 -12.00 3.51 30.87
CA PHE A 255 -11.56 2.26 30.26
C PHE A 255 -12.40 1.95 29.01
N GLN A 256 -11.75 1.53 27.92
CA GLN A 256 -12.43 1.12 26.69
C GLN A 256 -11.91 -0.25 26.22
N HIS A 257 -12.82 -1.21 26.08
CA HIS A 257 -12.61 -2.49 25.39
C HIS A 257 -13.67 -2.77 24.32
N ASP A 258 -13.43 -3.73 23.44
CA ASP A 258 -14.39 -4.09 22.39
C ASP A 258 -15.54 -4.96 22.94
N ASN A 259 -16.52 -5.26 22.08
CA ASN A 259 -17.70 -6.05 22.45
C ASN A 259 -17.49 -7.56 22.19
N ALA A 260 -16.25 -8.07 22.27
CA ALA A 260 -16.00 -9.50 22.13
C ALA A 260 -16.78 -10.29 23.20
N ARG A 261 -17.15 -11.54 22.87
CA ARG A 261 -17.96 -12.39 23.76
C ARG A 261 -17.39 -12.49 25.19
N PRO A 262 -16.06 -12.61 25.40
CA PRO A 262 -15.50 -12.60 26.74
C PRO A 262 -15.78 -11.33 27.54
N HIS A 263 -15.76 -10.16 26.87
CA HIS A 263 -15.84 -8.81 27.45
C HIS A 263 -17.26 -8.42 27.87
N VAL A 264 -18.26 -8.89 27.13
CA VAL A 264 -19.68 -8.62 27.42
C VAL A 264 -20.32 -9.65 28.35
N ALA A 265 -19.57 -10.66 28.81
CA ALA A 265 -20.08 -11.68 29.70
C ALA A 265 -20.47 -11.10 31.06
N ARG A 266 -21.49 -11.69 31.70
CA ARG A 266 -22.04 -11.21 32.98
C ARG A 266 -20.99 -11.04 34.08
N ILE A 267 -19.98 -11.92 34.14
CA ILE A 267 -18.92 -11.84 35.14
C ILE A 267 -18.00 -10.63 34.92
N VAL A 268 -17.71 -10.28 33.67
CA VAL A 268 -16.89 -9.12 33.31
C VAL A 268 -17.69 -7.84 33.49
N GLN A 269 -18.96 -7.83 33.08
CA GLN A 269 -19.87 -6.71 33.35
C GLN A 269 -20.04 -6.49 34.87
N GLY A 270 -20.04 -7.57 35.67
CA GLY A 270 -20.03 -7.50 37.13
C GLY A 270 -18.77 -6.86 37.71
N PHE A 271 -17.60 -7.11 37.11
CA PHE A 271 -16.34 -6.48 37.50
C PHE A 271 -16.37 -4.96 37.32
N PHE A 272 -16.90 -4.47 36.20
CA PHE A 272 -17.04 -3.03 35.92
C PHE A 272 -18.21 -2.35 36.66
N LYS A 273 -18.94 -3.05 37.53
CA LYS A 273 -19.87 -2.40 38.47
C LYS A 273 -19.15 -1.77 39.66
N ASN A 274 -17.85 -2.05 39.84
CA ASN A 274 -17.04 -1.38 40.85
C ASN A 274 -16.94 0.12 40.48
N PRO A 275 -17.31 1.06 41.37
CA PRO A 275 -17.29 2.50 41.10
C PRO A 275 -15.88 3.06 40.78
N GLN A 276 -14.82 2.27 40.98
CA GLN A 276 -13.45 2.66 40.67
C GLN A 276 -13.10 2.61 39.18
N ILE A 277 -13.93 2.02 38.33
CA ILE A 277 -13.65 1.91 36.89
C ILE A 277 -14.84 2.39 36.08
N GLU A 278 -14.65 3.49 35.33
CA GLU A 278 -15.60 3.92 34.32
C GLU A 278 -15.37 3.15 33.01
N LEU A 279 -16.42 2.54 32.47
CA LEU A 279 -16.37 1.79 31.21
C LEU A 279 -17.05 2.59 30.08
N LEU A 280 -16.29 2.90 29.03
CA LEU A 280 -16.83 3.52 27.82
C LEU A 280 -17.47 2.46 26.89
N PRO A 281 -18.78 2.52 26.61
CA PRO A 281 -19.41 1.64 25.65
C PRO A 281 -18.90 1.91 24.24
N ARG A 282 -18.72 0.86 23.42
CA ARG A 282 -18.24 0.99 22.03
C ARG A 282 -19.27 0.51 21.01
N PRO A 283 -19.45 1.20 19.86
CA PRO A 283 -20.23 0.65 18.75
C PRO A 283 -19.49 -0.52 18.10
N ALA A 284 -20.23 -1.59 17.77
CA ALA A 284 -19.67 -2.79 17.16
C ALA A 284 -18.89 -2.49 15.87
N ARG A 285 -17.82 -3.28 15.63
CA ARG A 285 -16.95 -3.20 14.43
C ARG A 285 -16.37 -1.79 14.20
N SER A 286 -15.76 -1.22 15.24
CA SER A 286 -15.12 0.10 15.18
C SER A 286 -13.61 0.15 15.48
N PRO A 287 -12.80 -0.68 14.81
CA PRO A 287 -11.34 -0.67 15.01
C PRO A 287 -10.68 0.61 14.46
N ASP A 288 -11.26 1.25 13.44
CA ASP A 288 -10.74 2.47 12.80
C ASP A 288 -10.74 3.71 13.71
N LEU A 289 -11.32 3.57 14.90
CA LEU A 289 -11.39 4.60 15.94
C LEU A 289 -10.81 4.10 17.28
N SER A 290 -9.99 3.04 17.24
CA SER A 290 -9.15 2.61 18.36
C SER A 290 -7.75 3.18 18.19
N GLN A 291 -7.23 3.90 19.19
CA GLN A 291 -5.87 4.42 19.07
C GLN A 291 -4.81 3.31 19.17
N ILE A 292 -5.12 2.23 19.89
CA ILE A 292 -4.23 1.08 20.03
C ILE A 292 -3.93 0.38 18.70
N GLU A 293 -4.87 0.41 17.75
CA GLU A 293 -4.69 -0.19 16.42
C GLU A 293 -3.57 0.51 15.63
N ASN A 294 -3.36 1.82 15.85
CA ASN A 294 -2.23 2.52 15.25
C ASN A 294 -0.91 2.08 15.89
N ILE A 295 -0.90 1.85 17.21
CA ILE A 295 0.29 1.36 17.93
C ILE A 295 0.64 -0.05 17.45
N TRP A 296 -0.36 -0.94 17.30
CA TRP A 296 -0.15 -2.25 16.70
C TRP A 296 0.45 -2.17 15.29
N CYS A 297 0.03 -1.20 14.48
CA CYS A 297 0.62 -0.95 13.16
C CYS A 297 2.10 -0.55 13.27
N VAL A 298 2.44 0.40 14.16
CA VAL A 298 3.84 0.84 14.37
C VAL A 298 4.72 -0.32 14.83
N VAL A 299 4.24 -1.12 15.78
CA VAL A 299 4.93 -2.31 16.27
C VAL A 299 5.14 -3.32 15.13
N ALA A 300 4.08 -3.63 14.37
CA ALA A 300 4.18 -4.54 13.24
C ALA A 300 5.17 -4.05 12.17
N GLU A 301 5.16 -2.76 11.84
CA GLU A 301 6.10 -2.16 10.88
C GLU A 301 7.56 -2.32 11.34
N ARG A 302 7.85 -2.04 12.62
CA ARG A 302 9.20 -2.24 13.18
C ARG A 302 9.64 -3.70 13.10
N LEU A 303 8.72 -4.64 13.37
CA LEU A 303 9.01 -6.06 13.25
C LEU A 303 9.31 -6.47 11.80
N THR A 304 8.61 -5.90 10.81
CA THR A 304 8.89 -6.20 9.39
C THR A 304 10.26 -5.74 8.94
N GLN A 305 10.82 -4.70 9.55
CA GLN A 305 12.18 -4.22 9.24
C GLN A 305 13.27 -5.13 9.82
N ILE A 306 12.98 -5.78 10.95
CA ILE A 306 13.94 -6.61 11.70
C ILE A 306 13.91 -8.08 11.20
N THR A 307 12.79 -8.54 10.66
CA THR A 307 12.55 -9.98 10.53
C THR A 307 12.80 -10.52 9.13
N SER A 308 13.96 -11.15 8.93
CA SER A 308 14.30 -11.97 7.76
C SER A 308 14.30 -13.49 8.04
N GLN A 309 13.99 -13.94 9.26
CA GLN A 309 14.17 -15.33 9.71
C GLN A 309 12.98 -15.89 10.49
N ALA A 310 12.85 -17.23 10.48
CA ALA A 310 11.92 -17.97 11.33
C ALA A 310 12.25 -17.71 12.82
N ALA A 311 11.28 -17.18 13.56
CA ALA A 311 11.44 -16.83 14.97
C ALA A 311 10.58 -17.73 15.86
N THR A 312 11.08 -18.09 17.04
CA THR A 312 10.29 -18.79 18.06
C THR A 312 9.25 -17.84 18.68
N PRO A 313 8.16 -18.37 19.28
CA PRO A 313 7.19 -17.54 19.99
C PRO A 313 7.81 -16.57 21.01
N ASP A 314 8.85 -17.00 21.72
CA ASP A 314 9.50 -16.18 22.76
C ASP A 314 10.38 -15.09 22.15
N GLN A 315 11.06 -15.37 21.04
CA GLN A 315 11.78 -14.36 20.28
C GLN A 315 10.83 -13.31 19.70
N VAL A 316 9.65 -13.72 19.22
CA VAL A 316 8.62 -12.78 18.74
C VAL A 316 8.10 -11.94 19.91
N TRP A 317 7.86 -12.54 21.09
CA TRP A 317 7.47 -11.81 22.29
C TRP A 317 8.49 -10.71 22.63
N GLN A 318 9.77 -11.06 22.76
CA GLN A 318 10.82 -10.10 23.12
C GLN A 318 10.92 -8.95 22.12
N ARG A 319 10.81 -9.25 20.81
CA ARG A 319 10.83 -8.22 19.76
C ARG A 319 9.60 -7.31 19.82
N VAL A 320 8.41 -7.87 20.06
CA VAL A 320 7.18 -7.07 20.19
C VAL A 320 7.27 -6.19 21.44
N GLU A 321 7.70 -6.74 22.57
CA GLU A 321 7.86 -6.03 23.84
C GLU A 321 8.85 -4.87 23.72
N ALA A 322 10.01 -5.11 23.09
CA ALA A 322 10.99 -4.06 22.80
C ALA A 322 10.41 -2.99 21.86
N ALA A 323 9.72 -3.40 20.79
CA ALA A 323 9.13 -2.47 19.83
C ALA A 323 8.01 -1.61 20.46
N TRP A 324 7.18 -2.20 21.31
CA TRP A 324 6.11 -1.55 22.08
C TRP A 324 6.67 -0.50 23.04
N SER A 325 7.68 -0.87 23.83
CA SER A 325 8.35 0.03 24.77
C SER A 325 9.04 1.19 24.04
N ALA A 326 9.63 0.92 22.87
CA ALA A 326 10.33 1.92 22.08
C ALA A 326 9.42 2.88 21.29
N VAL A 327 8.08 2.76 21.34
CA VAL A 327 7.19 3.73 20.68
C VAL A 327 7.29 5.07 21.44
N PRO A 328 7.65 6.20 20.81
CA PRO A 328 7.70 7.48 21.51
C PRO A 328 6.32 7.91 22.01
N GLN A 329 6.25 8.49 23.22
CA GLN A 329 4.96 8.93 23.79
C GLN A 329 4.31 10.05 22.96
N GLU A 330 5.10 10.95 22.39
CA GLU A 330 4.66 11.99 21.44
C GLU A 330 3.91 11.39 20.23
N HIS A 331 4.34 10.23 19.74
CA HIS A 331 3.69 9.56 18.62
C HIS A 331 2.33 9.01 19.05
N ILE A 332 2.22 8.49 20.27
CA ILE A 332 0.94 8.06 20.85
C ILE A 332 0.00 9.27 20.97
N GLN A 333 0.47 10.40 21.52
CA GLN A 333 -0.33 11.62 21.67
C GLN A 333 -0.88 12.11 20.33
N SER A 334 -0.07 12.09 19.27
CA SER A 334 -0.53 12.47 17.92
C SER A 334 -1.72 11.65 17.41
N PHE A 335 -1.89 10.40 17.87
CA PHE A 335 -3.04 9.56 17.53
C PHE A 335 -4.32 10.06 18.21
N PHE A 336 -4.22 10.47 19.47
CA PHE A 336 -5.33 11.08 20.21
C PHE A 336 -5.71 12.45 19.66
N GLU A 337 -4.73 13.31 19.34
CA GLU A 337 -4.97 14.61 18.71
C GLU A 337 -5.68 14.48 17.34
N ALA A 338 -5.49 13.36 16.65
CA ALA A 338 -6.19 13.07 15.42
C ALA A 338 -7.65 12.64 15.61
N MET A 339 -8.12 12.36 16.84
CA MET A 339 -9.44 11.77 17.09
C MET A 339 -10.58 12.58 16.51
N SER A 340 -10.64 13.88 16.75
CA SER A 340 -11.73 14.73 16.26
C SER A 340 -11.83 14.69 14.72
N ARG A 341 -10.70 14.58 14.00
CA ARG A 341 -10.70 14.38 12.54
C ARG A 341 -11.23 13.01 12.14
N ARG A 342 -10.87 11.95 12.85
CA ARG A 342 -11.36 10.58 12.58
C ARG A 342 -12.87 10.47 12.83
N VAL A 343 -13.36 11.09 13.91
CA VAL A 343 -14.79 11.17 14.25
C VAL A 343 -15.56 11.90 13.16
N ALA A 344 -15.08 13.08 12.74
CA ALA A 344 -15.66 13.84 11.64
C ALA A 344 -15.73 13.02 10.33
N ALA A 345 -14.70 12.22 10.05
CA ALA A 345 -14.67 11.36 8.87
C ALA A 345 -15.70 10.20 8.94
N VAL A 346 -15.96 9.63 10.12
CA VAL A 346 -17.03 8.61 10.26
C VAL A 346 -18.41 9.21 10.09
N ILE A 347 -18.63 10.41 10.65
CA ILE A 347 -19.90 11.13 10.50
C ILE A 347 -20.13 11.48 9.03
N SER A 348 -19.14 12.04 8.33
CA SER A 348 -19.26 12.37 6.90
C SER A 348 -19.47 11.14 6.01
N ASN A 349 -18.90 9.99 6.40
CA ASN A 349 -19.10 8.72 5.71
C ASN A 349 -20.39 7.99 6.14
N ASN A 350 -21.33 8.66 6.82
CA ASN A 350 -22.59 8.09 7.30
C ASN A 350 -22.36 6.78 8.07
N GLY A 351 -21.48 6.81 9.07
CA GLY A 351 -21.13 5.65 9.89
C GLY A 351 -20.26 4.61 9.19
N GLY A 352 -19.82 4.89 7.97
CA GLY A 352 -18.81 4.10 7.26
C GLY A 352 -17.43 4.18 7.91
N TYR A 353 -16.43 3.65 7.23
CA TYR A 353 -15.06 3.68 7.72
C TYR A 353 -14.49 5.11 7.69
N SER A 354 -13.75 5.51 8.73
CA SER A 354 -13.11 6.84 8.85
C SER A 354 -12.09 7.08 7.74
N GLY A 355 -11.43 6.00 7.34
CA GLY A 355 -10.36 6.01 6.36
C GLY A 355 -8.95 6.08 6.95
N TYR A 356 -8.85 6.24 8.25
CA TYR A 356 -7.59 6.10 8.99
C TYR A 356 -7.21 4.64 9.07
#